data_AF-A0AAJ1ESS8-F1
#
_entry.id   AF-A0AAJ1ESS8-F1
#
_cell.length_a   1.000
_cell.length_b   1.000
_cell.length_c   1.000
_cell.angle_alpha   90.00
_cell.angle_beta   90.00
_cell.angle_gamma   90.00
#
_symmetry.space_group_name_H-M   'P 1'
#
loop_
_entity.id
_entity.type
_entity.pdbx_description
1 polymer ?
#
loop_
_entity_poly.entity_id
_entity_poly.type
_entity_poly.pdbx_seq_one_letter_code
_entity_poly.pdbx_strand_id
1 'polypeptide(L)'
;SFGLPTKLEVAMAKLIVDSYQGIEMVRMVNSGTEATMSALRVARGFTGRNKIIKFEGNYHGPSDGLLVKNGSGALTFNLPTSPG
;
A
#
# COMPACT_ATOMS: atom_id res chain seq x y z
N SER A 1 -15.63 8.43 9.27
CA SER A 1 -16.57 7.34 8.96
C SER A 1 -17.66 7.32 10.01
N PHE A 2 -18.91 7.00 9.64
CA PHE A 2 -20.02 6.81 10.58
C PHE A 2 -19.94 5.48 11.35
N GLY A 3 -18.90 4.67 11.12
CA GLY A 3 -18.72 3.37 11.79
C GLY A 3 -19.59 2.24 11.22
N LEU A 4 -20.38 2.52 10.19
CA LEU A 4 -21.29 1.59 9.52
C LEU A 4 -21.19 1.74 8.00
N PRO A 5 -21.49 0.70 7.22
CA PRO A 5 -21.50 0.78 5.76
C PRO A 5 -22.51 1.80 5.23
N THR A 6 -22.13 2.47 4.15
CA THR A 6 -22.92 3.49 3.47
C THR A 6 -23.00 3.20 1.97
N LYS A 7 -24.08 3.69 1.33
CA LYS A 7 -24.23 3.59 -0.13
C LYS A 7 -23.11 4.32 -0.89
N LEU A 8 -22.52 5.35 -0.29
CA LEU A 8 -21.42 6.11 -0.87
C LEU A 8 -20.15 5.25 -1.02
N GLU A 9 -19.86 4.37 -0.06
CA GLU A 9 -18.72 3.46 -0.16
C GLU A 9 -18.86 2.48 -1.32
N VAL A 10 -20.07 1.97 -1.56
CA VAL A 10 -20.36 1.08 -2.70
C VAL A 10 -20.24 1.83 -4.02
N ALA A 11 -20.78 3.05 -4.10
CA ALA A 11 -20.68 3.88 -5.30
C ALA A 11 -19.21 4.21 -5.64
N MET A 12 -18.42 4.56 -4.63
CA MET A 12 -16.98 4.81 -4.78
C MET A 12 -16.24 3.54 -5.23
N ALA A 13 -16.54 2.39 -4.64
CA ALA A 13 -15.90 1.13 -5.02
C ALA A 13 -16.15 0.78 -6.49
N LYS A 14 -17.39 0.93 -6.97
CA LYS A 14 -17.75 0.72 -8.38
C LYS A 14 -17.00 1.66 -9.31
N LEU A 15 -16.97 2.96 -8.97
CA LEU A 15 -16.24 3.95 -9.75
C LEU A 15 -14.77 3.56 -9.95
N ILE A 16 -14.08 3.10 -8.90
CA ILE A 16 -12.67 2.70 -8.99
C ILE A 16 -12.51 1.45 -9.87
N VAL A 17 -13.33 0.43 -9.66
CA VAL A 17 -13.30 -0.82 -10.45
C VAL A 17 -13.53 -0.53 -11.94
N ASP A 18 -14.51 0.33 -12.26
CA ASP A 18 -14.82 0.70 -13.64
C ASP A 18 -13.73 1.57 -14.28
N SER A 19 -12.91 2.26 -13.48
CA SER A 19 -11.87 3.19 -13.96
C SER A 19 -10.52 2.52 -14.28
N TYR A 20 -10.24 1.35 -13.72
CA TYR A 20 -8.92 0.70 -13.84
C TYR A 20 -9.05 -0.75 -14.30
N GLN A 21 -8.55 -1.03 -15.50
CA GLN A 21 -8.50 -2.39 -16.01
C GLN A 21 -7.65 -3.30 -15.11
N GLY A 22 -8.22 -4.44 -14.70
CA GLY A 22 -7.55 -5.43 -13.85
C GLY A 22 -7.82 -5.31 -12.35
N ILE A 23 -8.62 -4.34 -11.91
CA ILE A 23 -9.11 -4.27 -10.52
C ILE A 23 -10.55 -4.80 -10.48
N GLU A 24 -10.75 -5.98 -9.89
CA GLU A 24 -12.10 -6.59 -9.76
C GLU A 24 -12.77 -6.27 -8.41
N MET A 25 -11.97 -5.98 -7.38
CA MET A 25 -12.45 -5.69 -6.03
C MET A 25 -11.51 -4.71 -5.33
N VAL A 26 -12.07 -3.83 -4.50
CA VAL A 26 -11.32 -2.82 -3.75
C VAL A 26 -11.67 -2.80 -2.27
N ARG A 27 -10.71 -2.34 -1.46
CA ARG A 27 -10.88 -2.06 -0.03
C ARG A 27 -10.41 -0.65 0.26
N MET A 28 -11.31 0.19 0.78
CA MET A 28 -10.95 1.56 1.18
C MET A 28 -10.07 1.54 2.44
N VAL A 29 -9.08 2.41 2.51
CA VAL A 29 -8.20 2.65 3.67
C VAL A 29 -7.95 4.15 3.79
N ASN A 30 -7.33 4.60 4.86
CA ASN A 30 -7.18 6.02 5.18
C ASN A 30 -5.89 6.64 4.63
N SER A 31 -4.92 5.81 4.18
CA SER A 31 -3.66 6.31 3.62
C SER A 31 -3.02 5.35 2.61
N GLY A 32 -2.08 5.87 1.82
CA GLY A 32 -1.25 5.06 0.91
C GLY A 32 -0.34 4.06 1.64
N THR A 33 0.10 4.39 2.87
CA THR A 33 0.85 3.49 3.73
C THR A 33 0.02 2.25 4.09
N GLU A 34 -1.21 2.45 4.56
CA GLU A 34 -2.14 1.36 4.87
C GLU A 34 -2.48 0.53 3.63
N ALA A 35 -2.63 1.19 2.48
CA ALA A 35 -2.90 0.52 1.21
C ALA A 35 -1.74 -0.42 0.83
N THR A 36 -0.51 0.08 0.90
CA THR A 36 0.69 -0.69 0.60
C THR A 36 0.89 -1.84 1.59
N MET A 37 0.77 -1.58 2.89
CA MET A 37 0.88 -2.62 3.93
C MET A 37 -0.15 -3.74 3.73
N SER A 38 -1.38 -3.38 3.38
CA SER A 38 -2.46 -4.33 3.11
C SER A 38 -2.19 -5.13 1.83
N ALA A 39 -1.77 -4.48 0.75
CA ALA A 39 -1.44 -5.14 -0.51
C ALA A 39 -0.31 -6.17 -0.34
N LEU A 40 0.76 -5.81 0.39
CA LEU A 40 1.85 -6.74 0.68
C LEU A 40 1.41 -7.92 1.54
N ARG A 41 0.53 -7.69 2.52
CA ARG A 41 -0.03 -8.76 3.34
C ARG A 41 -0.85 -9.74 2.50
N VAL A 42 -1.70 -9.23 1.62
CA VAL A 42 -2.48 -10.05 0.68
C VAL A 42 -1.57 -10.84 -0.26
N ALA A 43 -0.56 -10.20 -0.86
CA ALA A 43 0.39 -10.86 -1.75
C ALA A 43 1.17 -11.99 -1.07
N ARG A 44 1.64 -11.76 0.16
CA ARG A 44 2.32 -12.79 0.97
C ARG A 44 1.38 -13.94 1.32
N GLY A 45 0.16 -13.63 1.77
CA GLY A 45 -0.85 -14.65 2.11
C GLY A 45 -1.27 -15.50 0.92
N PHE A 46 -1.45 -14.88 -0.24
CA PHE A 46 -1.82 -15.57 -1.48
C PHE A 46 -0.69 -16.46 -2.01
N THR A 47 0.55 -15.97 -1.98
CA THR A 47 1.69 -16.68 -2.61
C THR A 47 2.45 -17.61 -1.65
N GLY A 48 2.26 -17.46 -0.33
CA GLY A 48 3.07 -18.14 0.69
C GLY A 48 4.53 -17.69 0.74
N ARG A 49 4.89 -16.59 0.05
CA ARG A 49 6.28 -16.10 -0.06
C ARG A 49 6.51 -14.95 0.89
N ASN A 50 7.67 -14.92 1.54
CA ASN A 50 8.02 -13.87 2.51
C ASN A 50 8.69 -12.64 1.87
N LYS A 51 9.47 -12.87 0.81
CA LYS A 51 10.30 -11.84 0.16
C LYS A 51 9.50 -11.02 -0.84
N ILE A 52 9.85 -9.74 -0.95
CA ILE A 52 9.30 -8.77 -1.90
C ILE A 52 10.45 -8.10 -2.63
N ILE A 53 10.18 -7.53 -3.81
CA ILE A 53 11.13 -6.69 -4.55
C ILE A 53 10.58 -5.27 -4.57
N LYS A 54 11.42 -4.30 -4.22
CA LYS A 54 11.18 -2.88 -4.44
C LYS A 54 12.36 -2.27 -5.17
N PHE A 55 12.11 -1.18 -5.88
CA PHE A 55 13.14 -0.44 -6.61
C PHE A 55 13.66 0.72 -5.77
N GLU A 56 14.95 0.98 -5.88
CA GLU A 56 15.58 2.15 -5.27
C GLU A 56 14.91 3.45 -5.76
N GLY A 57 14.76 4.42 -4.87
CA GLY A 57 14.06 5.67 -5.17
C GLY A 57 12.54 5.62 -4.97
N ASN A 58 11.90 4.45 -5.07
CA ASN A 58 10.46 4.33 -4.83
C ASN A 58 10.11 4.49 -3.35
N TYR A 59 9.04 5.22 -3.08
CA TYR A 59 8.47 5.42 -1.75
C TYR A 59 7.06 4.83 -1.68
N HIS A 60 6.80 4.00 -0.66
CA HIS A 60 5.53 3.31 -0.49
C HIS A 60 4.99 3.41 0.96
N GLY A 61 5.26 4.57 1.60
CA GLY A 61 4.90 4.82 3.00
C GLY A 61 5.96 4.32 4.00
N PRO A 62 5.89 4.78 5.27
CA PRO A 62 6.84 4.42 6.31
C PRO A 62 6.43 3.11 6.99
N SER A 63 6.45 1.99 6.26
CA SER A 63 6.40 0.65 6.86
C SER A 63 7.82 0.12 6.97
N ASP A 64 8.19 -0.46 8.12
CA ASP A 64 9.58 -0.89 8.43
C ASP A 64 10.22 -1.69 7.28
N GLY A 65 9.54 -2.72 6.76
CA GLY A 65 10.03 -3.53 5.63
C GLY A 65 10.10 -2.83 4.26
N LEU A 66 9.71 -1.56 4.18
CA LEU A 66 9.74 -0.71 2.97
C LEU A 66 10.62 0.53 3.13
N LEU A 67 11.21 0.73 4.32
CA LEU A 67 12.13 1.81 4.61
C LEU A 67 13.59 1.45 4.29
N VAL A 68 13.82 0.62 3.26
CA VAL A 68 15.14 0.23 2.78
C VAL A 68 15.43 0.92 1.45
N LYS A 69 16.46 1.79 1.37
CA LYS A 69 16.85 2.53 0.14
C LYS A 69 15.70 3.35 -0.50
N ASN A 70 15.05 4.21 0.29
CA ASN A 70 13.99 5.10 -0.21
C ASN A 70 14.56 6.37 -0.85
N GLY A 71 13.77 7.02 -1.72
CA GLY A 71 14.17 8.18 -2.52
C GLY A 71 14.50 9.46 -1.75
N SER A 72 14.69 10.57 -2.48
CA SER A 72 15.40 11.80 -2.05
C SER A 72 15.06 12.34 -0.65
N GLY A 73 13.81 12.24 -0.18
CA GLY A 73 13.44 12.66 1.19
C GLY A 73 14.16 11.87 2.30
N ALA A 74 14.49 10.60 2.09
CA ALA A 74 15.27 9.79 3.03
C ALA A 74 16.77 10.14 2.99
N LEU A 75 17.27 10.62 1.84
CA LEU A 75 18.67 11.07 1.67
C LEU A 75 18.92 12.45 2.30
N THR A 76 17.91 13.32 2.34
CA THR A 76 18.04 14.68 2.91
C THR A 76 17.77 14.73 4.41
N PHE A 77 16.89 13.87 4.95
CA PHE A 77 16.41 13.96 6.34
C PHE A 77 16.70 12.74 7.24
N ASN A 78 17.52 11.77 6.80
CA ASN A 78 18.14 10.70 7.62
C ASN A 78 17.17 9.99 8.63
N LEU A 79 16.43 8.91 8.35
CA LEU A 79 16.87 7.52 8.08
C LEU A 79 15.64 6.59 8.28
N PRO A 80 15.42 5.49 7.52
CA PRO A 80 16.29 4.31 7.60
C PRO A 80 16.82 3.76 6.27
N THR A 81 17.79 2.85 6.44
CA THR A 81 18.35 1.90 5.46
C THR A 81 18.45 0.51 6.11
N SER A 82 17.43 0.12 6.89
CA SER A 82 17.50 -0.89 7.98
C SER A 82 17.79 -2.34 7.57
N PRO A 83 18.22 -3.21 8.54
CA PRO A 83 18.22 -4.68 8.47
C PRO A 83 16.94 -5.32 9.05
N GLY A 84 15.85 -4.56 9.18
CA GLY A 84 14.59 -4.96 9.82
C GLY A 84 13.68 -3.77 10.02
#